data_AF-A0AAD6T457-F1
#
_entry.id   AF-A0AAD6T457-F1
#
_cell.length_a   1.000
_cell.length_b   1.000
_cell.length_c   1.000
_cell.angle_alpha   90.00
_cell.angle_beta   90.00
_cell.angle_gamma   90.00
#
_symmetry.space_group_name_H-M   'P 1'
#
loop_
_entity.id
_entity.type
_entity.pdbx_description
1 polymer ?
#
loop_
_entity_poly.entity_id
_entity_poly.type
_entity_poly.pdbx_seq_one_letter_code
_entity_poly.pdbx_strand_id
1 'polypeptide(L)'
;DIVLEIETRLLKVHRKRLQCSIIFSDMLHIPQPSETDQIDGCPSVVLVGDSLADWEVTLKWLYHKDDFSRQAITFDIVSGALRISTKYEIPSLRQWAVTELLSRWPLDVVNMRLNALPHAAEAITLAQECNVPEILPSCFYALSVQKFHSSADGGRSHIVLSPNDLRRLIAGREALQDALVRIIIDPLTEPGCYNNESCGQCAPRRLEYWRTRLAPDAKSPWSTWLTRELNQMLRDEAFIGTLCSDCVHGHLSTIRWRLGRLRGAIPAFFLL
;
A
#
# COMPACT_ATOMS: atom_id res chain seq x y z
N ASP A 1 -20.81 -31.78 0.71
CA ASP A 1 -21.46 -31.92 2.04
C ASP A 1 -22.18 -30.67 2.51
N ILE A 2 -22.05 -29.54 1.79
CA ILE A 2 -22.78 -28.29 2.01
C ILE A 2 -22.81 -27.51 0.68
N VAL A 3 -23.84 -26.71 0.44
CA VAL A 3 -23.94 -25.83 -0.73
C VAL A 3 -23.81 -24.38 -0.25
N LEU A 4 -22.89 -23.62 -0.85
CA LEU A 4 -22.78 -22.19 -0.64
C LEU A 4 -23.55 -21.49 -1.76
N GLU A 5 -24.53 -20.66 -1.40
CA GLU A 5 -25.27 -19.83 -2.34
C GLU A 5 -24.64 -18.44 -2.34
N ILE A 6 -24.02 -18.07 -3.47
CA ILE A 6 -23.29 -16.82 -3.64
C ILE A 6 -23.79 -16.16 -4.92
N GLU A 7 -24.30 -14.94 -4.81
CA GLU A 7 -24.97 -14.22 -5.91
C GLU A 7 -26.05 -15.10 -6.58
N THR A 8 -25.80 -15.55 -7.82
CA THR A 8 -26.70 -16.41 -8.61
C THR A 8 -26.11 -17.80 -8.87
N ARG A 9 -25.17 -18.24 -8.02
CA ARG A 9 -24.47 -19.52 -8.16
C ARG A 9 -24.57 -20.37 -6.90
N LEU A 10 -24.56 -21.67 -7.12
CA LEU A 10 -24.59 -22.70 -6.10
C LEU A 10 -23.27 -23.48 -6.16
N LEU A 11 -22.48 -23.42 -5.10
CA LEU A 11 -21.18 -24.07 -5.03
C LEU A 11 -21.22 -25.20 -4.01
N LYS A 12 -21.15 -26.44 -4.49
CA LYS A 12 -21.08 -27.62 -3.63
C LYS A 12 -19.66 -27.80 -3.10
N VAL A 13 -19.48 -27.76 -1.79
CA VAL A 13 -18.16 -27.86 -1.14
C VAL A 13 -18.15 -28.91 -0.02
N HIS A 14 -16.93 -29.31 0.36
CA HIS A 14 -16.69 -30.23 1.47
C HIS A 14 -16.61 -29.44 2.77
N ARG A 15 -17.42 -29.82 3.76
CA ARG A 15 -17.44 -29.19 5.10
C ARG A 15 -16.05 -29.14 5.73
N LYS A 16 -15.27 -30.22 5.59
CA LYS A 16 -13.89 -30.31 6.10
C LYS A 16 -12.98 -29.20 5.57
N ARG A 17 -13.20 -28.71 4.35
CA ARG A 17 -12.40 -27.61 3.79
C ARG A 17 -12.73 -26.27 4.42
N LEU A 18 -13.97 -26.07 4.86
CA LEU A 18 -14.41 -24.84 5.52
C LEU A 18 -14.00 -24.76 7.01
N GLN A 19 -13.52 -25.85 7.61
CA GLN A 19 -13.07 -25.88 9.02
C GLN A 19 -11.86 -24.97 9.31
N CYS A 20 -11.19 -24.44 8.28
CA CYS A 20 -10.16 -23.41 8.47
C CYS A 20 -10.73 -22.02 8.80
N SER A 21 -12.04 -21.83 8.65
CA SER A 21 -12.78 -20.64 9.07
C SER A 21 -13.37 -20.86 10.45
N ILE A 22 -13.19 -19.89 11.35
CA ILE A 22 -13.80 -19.92 12.68
C ILE A 22 -15.33 -19.87 12.56
N ILE A 23 -15.84 -18.92 11.76
CA ILE A 23 -17.28 -18.75 11.52
C ILE A 23 -17.94 -20.02 10.95
N PHE A 24 -17.35 -20.63 9.92
CA PHE A 24 -17.91 -21.86 9.36
C PHE A 24 -17.74 -23.05 10.32
N SER A 25 -16.65 -23.12 11.08
CA SER A 25 -16.47 -24.18 12.08
C SER A 25 -17.60 -24.15 13.11
N ASP A 26 -17.89 -22.97 13.66
CA ASP A 26 -18.97 -22.77 14.63
C ASP A 26 -20.35 -23.06 14.01
N MET A 27 -20.61 -22.50 12.82
CA MET A 27 -21.87 -22.71 12.10
C MET A 27 -22.14 -24.20 11.80
N LEU A 28 -21.10 -24.98 11.50
CA LEU A 28 -21.20 -26.42 11.21
C LEU A 28 -21.34 -27.28 12.47
N HIS A 29 -21.04 -26.75 13.65
CA HIS A 29 -21.23 -27.43 14.94
C HIS A 29 -22.62 -27.23 15.54
N ILE A 30 -23.35 -26.20 15.10
CA ILE A 30 -24.73 -25.96 15.52
C ILE A 30 -25.66 -27.02 14.88
N PRO A 31 -26.48 -27.72 15.66
CA PRO A 31 -27.50 -28.62 15.12
C PRO A 31 -28.46 -27.87 14.18
N GLN A 32 -28.51 -28.27 12.92
CA GLN A 32 -29.41 -27.68 11.93
C GLN A 32 -30.86 -28.18 12.20
N PRO A 33 -31.88 -27.31 12.15
CA PRO A 33 -33.27 -27.73 12.30
C PRO A 33 -33.70 -28.68 11.17
N SER A 34 -34.65 -29.57 11.47
CA SER A 34 -35.11 -30.65 10.59
C SER A 34 -35.67 -30.17 9.24
N GLU A 35 -36.13 -28.92 9.17
CA GLU A 35 -36.81 -28.30 8.02
C GLU A 35 -35.89 -27.40 7.18
N THR A 36 -34.57 -27.60 7.26
CA THR A 36 -33.64 -26.78 6.47
C THR A 36 -33.75 -27.14 4.99
N ASP A 37 -33.96 -26.15 4.13
CA ASP A 37 -33.92 -26.32 2.67
C ASP A 37 -32.62 -27.02 2.26
N GLN A 38 -32.77 -28.14 1.54
CA GLN A 38 -31.65 -28.91 1.02
C GLN A 38 -31.56 -28.75 -0.48
N ILE A 39 -30.36 -28.42 -0.96
CA ILE A 39 -30.04 -28.39 -2.38
C ILE A 39 -29.17 -29.62 -2.66
N ASP A 40 -29.62 -30.49 -3.57
CA ASP A 40 -28.96 -31.76 -3.90
C ASP A 40 -28.64 -32.63 -2.65
N GLY A 41 -29.58 -32.68 -1.71
CA GLY A 41 -29.45 -33.43 -0.45
C GLY A 41 -28.37 -32.89 0.50
N CYS A 42 -27.89 -31.67 0.29
CA CYS A 42 -26.94 -30.98 1.15
C CYS A 42 -27.63 -29.75 1.75
N PRO A 43 -27.35 -29.39 3.02
CA PRO A 43 -27.80 -28.10 3.53
C PRO A 43 -27.16 -26.98 2.72
N SER A 44 -27.93 -25.92 2.48
CA SER A 44 -27.44 -24.73 1.82
C SER A 44 -27.26 -23.58 2.81
N VAL A 45 -26.34 -22.67 2.49
CA VAL A 45 -26.10 -21.45 3.25
C VAL A 45 -25.95 -20.29 2.27
N VAL A 46 -26.79 -19.28 2.44
CA VAL A 46 -26.75 -18.05 1.63
C VAL A 46 -25.69 -17.10 2.19
N LEU A 47 -24.70 -16.77 1.36
CA LEU A 47 -23.58 -15.92 1.72
C LEU A 47 -23.83 -14.49 1.23
N VAL A 48 -24.75 -13.81 1.92
CA VAL A 48 -25.23 -12.47 1.53
C VAL A 48 -24.07 -11.46 1.51
N GLY A 49 -23.97 -10.72 0.41
CA GLY A 49 -22.99 -9.65 0.22
C GLY A 49 -21.62 -10.11 -0.27
N ASP A 50 -21.40 -11.42 -0.43
CA ASP A 50 -20.17 -11.91 -1.04
C ASP A 50 -20.26 -11.94 -2.56
N SER A 51 -19.13 -11.72 -3.22
CA SER A 51 -19.02 -11.91 -4.65
C SER A 51 -18.58 -13.34 -4.97
N LEU A 52 -19.01 -13.85 -6.13
CA LEU A 52 -18.54 -15.13 -6.64
C LEU A 52 -17.02 -15.09 -6.89
N ALA A 53 -16.51 -14.00 -7.44
CA ALA A 53 -15.10 -13.84 -7.78
C ALA A 53 -14.18 -13.96 -6.55
N ASP A 54 -14.55 -13.36 -5.42
CA ASP A 54 -13.76 -13.45 -4.18
C ASP A 54 -13.78 -14.88 -3.61
N TRP A 55 -14.92 -15.57 -3.75
CA TRP A 55 -15.04 -16.97 -3.35
C TRP A 55 -14.27 -17.92 -4.26
N GLU A 56 -14.19 -17.67 -5.57
CA GLU A 56 -13.37 -18.48 -6.48
C GLU A 56 -11.89 -18.46 -6.08
N VAL A 57 -11.38 -17.29 -5.65
CA VAL A 57 -10.01 -17.18 -5.09
C VAL A 57 -9.85 -18.06 -3.86
N THR A 58 -10.80 -17.98 -2.92
CA THR A 58 -10.76 -18.75 -1.67
C THR A 58 -10.87 -20.25 -1.93
N LEU A 59 -11.75 -20.66 -2.85
CA LEU A 59 -11.91 -22.07 -3.23
C LEU A 59 -10.67 -22.61 -3.92
N LYS A 60 -10.03 -21.82 -4.80
CA LYS A 60 -8.75 -22.18 -5.39
C LYS A 60 -7.68 -22.39 -4.31
N TRP A 61 -7.61 -21.52 -3.30
CA TRP A 61 -6.73 -21.71 -2.15
C TRP A 61 -7.06 -22.97 -1.32
N LEU A 62 -8.35 -23.29 -1.13
CA LEU A 62 -8.80 -24.45 -0.35
C LEU A 62 -8.52 -25.80 -1.02
N TYR A 63 -8.69 -25.88 -2.34
CA TYR A 63 -8.66 -27.12 -3.10
C TYR A 63 -7.40 -27.32 -3.93
N HIS A 64 -6.78 -26.24 -4.41
CA HIS A 64 -5.69 -26.26 -5.38
C HIS A 64 -4.48 -25.45 -4.87
N LYS A 65 -3.99 -25.78 -3.66
CA LYS A 65 -2.91 -25.04 -2.98
C LYS A 65 -1.64 -24.88 -3.81
N ASP A 66 -1.22 -25.93 -4.52
CA ASP A 66 -0.02 -25.88 -5.35
C ASP A 66 -0.18 -24.91 -6.54
N ASP A 67 -1.35 -24.90 -7.17
CA ASP A 67 -1.65 -23.99 -8.28
C ASP A 67 -1.86 -22.57 -7.79
N PHE A 68 -2.49 -22.40 -6.62
CA PHE A 68 -2.63 -21.11 -5.96
C PHE A 68 -1.27 -20.48 -5.63
N SER A 69 -0.30 -21.29 -5.21
CA SER A 69 1.02 -20.79 -4.82
C SER A 69 1.93 -20.46 -6.01
N ARG A 70 1.68 -21.07 -7.18
CA ARG A 70 2.47 -20.86 -8.41
C ARG A 70 1.91 -19.78 -9.34
N GLN A 71 0.69 -19.32 -9.11
CA GLN A 71 0.06 -18.32 -9.98
C GLN A 71 0.69 -16.93 -9.82
N ALA A 72 0.53 -16.10 -10.85
CA ALA A 72 0.81 -14.67 -10.73
C ALA A 72 -0.17 -14.03 -9.75
N ILE A 73 0.35 -13.31 -8.76
CA ILE A 73 -0.46 -12.66 -7.73
C ILE A 73 -0.92 -11.30 -8.26
N THR A 74 -2.22 -11.15 -8.48
CA THR A 74 -2.86 -9.89 -8.88
C THR A 74 -3.52 -9.20 -7.68
N PHE A 75 -3.85 -7.92 -7.83
CA PHE A 75 -4.59 -7.20 -6.78
C PHE A 75 -5.94 -7.84 -6.50
N ASP A 76 -6.67 -8.28 -7.53
CA ASP A 76 -7.98 -8.90 -7.39
C ASP A 76 -7.91 -10.17 -6.53
N ILE A 77 -6.91 -11.03 -6.76
CA ILE A 77 -6.67 -12.23 -5.96
C ILE A 77 -6.42 -11.86 -4.49
N VAL A 78 -5.55 -10.89 -4.23
CA VAL A 78 -5.25 -10.45 -2.86
C VAL A 78 -6.49 -9.85 -2.19
N SER A 79 -7.25 -9.02 -2.92
CA SER A 79 -8.45 -8.35 -2.40
C SER A 79 -9.56 -9.34 -2.07
N GLY A 80 -9.84 -10.30 -2.95
CA GLY A 80 -10.88 -11.30 -2.72
C GLY A 80 -10.52 -12.27 -1.61
N ALA A 81 -9.26 -12.74 -1.57
CA ALA A 81 -8.76 -13.51 -0.44
C ALA A 81 -8.90 -12.75 0.87
N LEU A 82 -8.58 -11.46 0.90
CA LEU A 82 -8.65 -10.65 2.12
C LEU A 82 -10.10 -10.44 2.59
N ARG A 83 -11.04 -10.15 1.69
CA ARG A 83 -12.46 -9.96 2.04
C ARG A 83 -13.05 -11.20 2.68
N ILE A 84 -12.92 -12.35 2.00
CA ILE A 84 -13.48 -13.62 2.49
C ILE A 84 -12.77 -14.06 3.77
N SER A 85 -11.44 -13.97 3.83
CA SER A 85 -10.70 -14.38 5.03
C SER A 85 -10.93 -13.46 6.23
N THR A 86 -11.25 -12.19 6.01
CA THR A 86 -11.68 -11.27 7.09
C THR A 86 -13.10 -11.63 7.54
N LYS A 87 -14.07 -11.69 6.61
CA LYS A 87 -15.48 -11.90 6.94
C LYS A 87 -15.74 -13.24 7.64
N TYR A 88 -15.06 -14.29 7.20
CA TYR A 88 -15.24 -15.64 7.73
C TYR A 88 -14.11 -16.07 8.68
N GLU A 89 -13.24 -15.14 9.08
CA GLU A 89 -12.13 -15.40 10.00
C GLU A 89 -11.33 -16.66 9.61
N ILE A 90 -10.62 -16.58 8.48
CA ILE A 90 -9.72 -17.62 7.97
C ILE A 90 -8.28 -17.16 8.20
N PRO A 91 -7.64 -17.45 9.37
CA PRO A 91 -6.43 -16.76 9.78
C PRO A 91 -5.26 -16.96 8.81
N SER A 92 -5.07 -18.17 8.28
CA SER A 92 -3.95 -18.47 7.37
C SER A 92 -4.08 -17.74 6.03
N LEU A 93 -5.30 -17.63 5.47
CA LEU A 93 -5.55 -16.92 4.22
C LEU A 93 -5.45 -15.41 4.43
N ARG A 94 -5.95 -14.90 5.57
CA ARG A 94 -5.83 -13.50 5.95
C ARG A 94 -4.37 -13.09 6.10
N GLN A 95 -3.58 -13.89 6.82
CA GLN A 95 -2.15 -13.64 6.99
C GLN A 95 -1.42 -13.61 5.65
N TRP A 96 -1.73 -14.54 4.74
CA TRP A 96 -1.17 -14.54 3.39
C TRP A 96 -1.52 -13.23 2.65
N ALA A 97 -2.79 -12.84 2.61
CA ALA A 97 -3.23 -11.65 1.89
C ALA A 97 -2.62 -10.35 2.46
N VAL A 98 -2.51 -10.24 3.79
CA VAL A 98 -1.85 -9.09 4.44
C VAL A 98 -0.37 -9.03 4.10
N THR A 99 0.33 -10.17 4.09
CA THR A 99 1.74 -10.22 3.68
C THR A 99 1.91 -9.75 2.23
N GLU A 100 1.04 -10.17 1.32
CA GLU A 100 1.06 -9.71 -0.08
C GLU A 100 0.81 -8.20 -0.19
N LEU A 101 -0.17 -7.66 0.56
CA LEU A 101 -0.40 -6.21 0.61
C LEU A 101 0.82 -5.45 1.14
N LEU A 102 1.44 -5.90 2.23
CA LEU A 102 2.63 -5.26 2.81
C LEU A 102 3.87 -5.35 1.92
N SER A 103 3.96 -6.37 1.06
CA SER A 103 5.02 -6.47 0.04
C SER A 103 4.91 -5.37 -1.03
N ARG A 104 3.68 -4.88 -1.26
CA ARG A 104 3.36 -3.85 -2.26
C ARG A 104 3.31 -2.46 -1.65
N TRP A 105 2.69 -2.32 -0.48
CA TRP A 105 2.57 -1.09 0.30
C TRP A 105 3.26 -1.28 1.65
N PRO A 106 4.58 -1.07 1.71
CA PRO A 106 5.36 -1.35 2.92
C PRO A 106 5.05 -0.36 4.04
N LEU A 107 5.20 -0.82 5.30
CA LEU A 107 5.10 0.00 6.51
C LEU A 107 6.02 1.23 6.45
N ASP A 108 7.23 1.03 5.94
CA ASP A 108 8.19 2.10 5.70
C ASP A 108 8.11 2.55 4.25
N VAL A 109 7.52 3.73 4.04
CA VAL A 109 7.37 4.41 2.74
C VAL A 109 8.68 4.70 2.02
N VAL A 110 9.82 4.63 2.72
CA VAL A 110 11.16 4.69 2.12
C VAL A 110 11.44 3.44 1.26
N ASN A 111 10.82 2.30 1.60
CA ASN A 111 10.94 1.03 0.87
C ASN A 111 9.90 0.87 -0.24
N MET A 112 9.00 1.86 -0.42
CA MET A 112 7.99 1.84 -1.47
C MET A 112 8.64 1.78 -2.85
N ARG A 113 8.07 0.98 -3.76
CA ARG A 113 8.56 0.79 -5.14
C ARG A 113 7.44 1.04 -6.15
N LEU A 114 7.76 0.99 -7.45
CA LEU A 114 6.82 1.31 -8.52
C LEU A 114 5.56 0.44 -8.50
N ASN A 115 5.64 -0.79 -7.97
CA ASN A 115 4.49 -1.67 -7.78
C ASN A 115 3.44 -1.13 -6.79
N ALA A 116 3.76 -0.15 -5.96
CA ALA A 116 2.81 0.49 -5.04
C ALA A 116 1.86 1.49 -5.74
N LEU A 117 2.17 1.92 -6.96
CA LEU A 117 1.41 2.96 -7.65
C LEU A 117 0.05 2.46 -8.17
N PRO A 118 -0.04 1.31 -8.88
CA PRO A 118 -1.34 0.85 -9.35
C PRO A 118 -2.20 0.41 -8.17
N HIS A 119 -3.53 0.56 -8.28
CA HIS A 119 -4.53 0.17 -7.28
C HIS A 119 -4.41 0.82 -5.89
N ALA A 120 -3.63 1.88 -5.72
CA ALA A 120 -3.44 2.49 -4.40
C ALA A 120 -4.73 3.08 -3.81
N ALA A 121 -5.68 3.53 -4.63
CA ALA A 121 -6.98 4.02 -4.15
C ALA A 121 -7.89 2.89 -3.69
N GLU A 122 -7.92 1.79 -4.44
CA GLU A 122 -8.66 0.58 -4.13
C GLU A 122 -8.09 -0.08 -2.86
N ALA A 123 -6.77 -0.06 -2.70
CA ALA A 123 -6.09 -0.56 -1.50
C ALA A 123 -6.44 0.23 -0.24
N ILE A 124 -6.64 1.57 -0.33
CA ILE A 124 -7.13 2.38 0.81
C ILE A 124 -8.53 1.92 1.23
N THR A 125 -9.42 1.73 0.25
CA THR A 125 -10.79 1.28 0.52
C THR A 125 -10.80 -0.12 1.14
N LEU A 126 -10.02 -1.04 0.57
CA LEU A 126 -9.86 -2.40 1.06
C LEU A 126 -9.25 -2.44 2.47
N ALA A 127 -8.26 -1.59 2.76
CA ALA A 127 -7.65 -1.48 4.09
C ALA A 127 -8.67 -1.10 5.17
N GLN A 128 -9.61 -0.20 4.84
CA GLN A 128 -10.69 0.18 5.74
C GLN A 128 -11.71 -0.96 5.89
N GLU A 129 -12.12 -1.56 4.77
CA GLU A 129 -13.08 -2.67 4.72
C GLU A 129 -12.59 -3.89 5.53
N CYS A 130 -11.30 -4.22 5.43
CA CYS A 130 -10.72 -5.43 6.00
C CYS A 130 -9.84 -5.19 7.24
N ASN A 131 -9.88 -3.98 7.82
CA ASN A 131 -9.08 -3.59 8.98
C ASN A 131 -7.58 -3.92 8.82
N VAL A 132 -6.94 -3.32 7.80
CA VAL A 132 -5.49 -3.36 7.55
C VAL A 132 -4.96 -1.93 7.42
N PRO A 133 -5.06 -1.09 8.47
CA PRO A 133 -4.69 0.33 8.40
C PRO A 133 -3.18 0.54 8.15
N GLU A 134 -2.35 -0.47 8.36
CA GLU A 134 -0.89 -0.39 8.29
C GLU A 134 -0.36 -0.01 6.90
N ILE A 135 -1.12 -0.33 5.84
CA ILE A 135 -0.75 0.01 4.46
C ILE A 135 -1.14 1.45 4.08
N LEU A 136 -1.98 2.13 4.87
CA LEU A 136 -2.56 3.42 4.51
C LEU A 136 -1.49 4.50 4.22
N PRO A 137 -0.45 4.72 5.07
CA PRO A 137 0.54 5.76 4.78
C PRO A 137 1.23 5.56 3.43
N SER A 138 1.52 4.31 3.09
CA SER A 138 2.17 3.93 1.83
C SER A 138 1.23 4.08 0.63
N CYS A 139 -0.04 3.71 0.77
CA CYS A 139 -1.04 3.89 -0.29
C CYS A 139 -1.32 5.38 -0.59
N PHE A 140 -1.52 6.19 0.45
CA PHE A 140 -1.74 7.63 0.28
C PHE A 140 -0.51 8.31 -0.32
N TYR A 141 0.69 7.93 0.13
CA TYR A 141 1.92 8.43 -0.44
C TYR A 141 2.08 8.01 -1.91
N ALA A 142 1.79 6.75 -2.27
CA ALA A 142 1.79 6.27 -3.65
C ALA A 142 0.83 7.10 -4.54
N LEU A 143 -0.38 7.41 -4.07
CA LEU A 143 -1.29 8.29 -4.79
C LEU A 143 -0.75 9.71 -4.92
N SER A 144 -0.08 10.25 -3.90
CA SER A 144 0.51 11.60 -3.95
C SER A 144 1.61 11.75 -5.02
N VAL A 145 2.29 10.64 -5.35
CA VAL A 145 3.35 10.58 -6.38
C VAL A 145 2.77 10.68 -7.81
N GLN A 146 1.50 10.35 -8.04
CA GLN A 146 0.91 10.34 -9.38
C GLN A 146 0.39 11.72 -9.79
N LYS A 147 0.50 12.12 -11.06
CA LYS A 147 -0.20 13.33 -11.53
C LYS A 147 -1.57 12.97 -12.08
N PHE A 148 -2.60 13.56 -11.48
CA PHE A 148 -4.00 13.16 -11.73
C PHE A 148 -4.49 13.61 -13.11
N HIS A 149 -3.92 14.68 -13.65
CA HIS A 149 -4.22 15.17 -14.99
C HIS A 149 -3.60 14.31 -16.11
N SER A 150 -2.73 13.34 -15.78
CA SER A 150 -2.00 12.54 -16.78
C SER A 150 -2.66 11.21 -17.13
N SER A 151 -3.92 10.98 -16.73
CA SER A 151 -4.65 9.71 -16.93
C SER A 151 -3.92 8.44 -16.48
N ALA A 152 -2.86 8.56 -15.64
CA ALA A 152 -2.20 7.44 -14.97
C ALA A 152 -3.16 6.78 -13.97
N ASP A 153 -2.87 5.56 -13.49
CA ASP A 153 -3.75 4.71 -12.67
C ASP A 153 -4.50 5.43 -11.51
N GLY A 154 -4.00 6.55 -11.00
CA GLY A 154 -4.74 7.48 -10.13
C GLY A 154 -6.01 8.11 -10.75
N GLY A 155 -6.30 7.89 -12.04
CA GLY A 155 -7.34 8.52 -12.84
C GLY A 155 -8.78 8.13 -12.50
N ARG A 156 -8.99 7.22 -11.55
CA ARG A 156 -10.31 6.92 -10.96
C ARG A 156 -10.35 7.04 -9.43
N SER A 157 -9.29 7.55 -8.81
CA SER A 157 -9.23 7.72 -7.35
C SER A 157 -10.39 8.57 -6.81
N HIS A 158 -10.87 9.56 -7.56
CA HIS A 158 -12.03 10.38 -7.22
C HIS A 158 -13.38 9.62 -7.19
N ILE A 159 -13.46 8.44 -7.82
CA ILE A 159 -14.63 7.55 -7.80
C ILE A 159 -14.49 6.51 -6.69
N VAL A 160 -13.26 6.09 -6.41
CA VAL A 160 -12.95 5.01 -5.46
C VAL A 160 -12.88 5.53 -4.02
N LEU A 161 -12.23 6.67 -3.79
CA LEU A 161 -11.98 7.19 -2.45
C LEU A 161 -13.23 7.85 -1.85
N SER A 162 -13.42 7.65 -0.55
CA SER A 162 -14.41 8.40 0.22
C SER A 162 -14.07 9.90 0.25
N PRO A 163 -15.05 10.80 0.50
CA PRO A 163 -14.77 12.23 0.67
C PRO A 163 -13.72 12.53 1.75
N ASN A 164 -13.69 11.73 2.81
CA ASN A 164 -12.71 11.88 3.88
C ASN A 164 -11.30 11.48 3.42
N ASP A 165 -11.18 10.40 2.65
CA ASP A 165 -9.89 9.98 2.09
C ASP A 165 -9.38 10.91 1.00
N LEU A 166 -10.29 11.50 0.22
CA LEU A 166 -9.92 12.59 -0.70
C LEU A 166 -9.36 13.79 0.07
N ARG A 167 -9.97 14.18 1.20
CA ARG A 167 -9.45 15.23 2.07
C ARG A 167 -8.05 14.88 2.60
N ARG A 168 -7.85 13.64 3.07
CA ARG A 168 -6.53 13.14 3.53
C ARG A 168 -5.48 13.25 2.42
N LEU A 169 -5.82 12.80 1.22
CA LEU A 169 -4.93 12.85 0.07
C LEU A 169 -4.56 14.29 -0.31
N ILE A 170 -5.52 15.21 -0.32
CA ILE A 170 -5.29 16.64 -0.60
C ILE A 170 -4.36 17.24 0.45
N ALA A 171 -4.69 17.08 1.74
CA ALA A 171 -3.88 17.60 2.84
C ALA A 171 -2.44 17.07 2.79
N GLY A 172 -2.27 15.76 2.53
CA GLY A 172 -0.94 15.18 2.44
C GLY A 172 -0.16 15.65 1.22
N ARG A 173 -0.83 15.92 0.09
CA ARG A 173 -0.19 16.54 -1.08
C ARG A 173 0.30 17.96 -0.78
N GLU A 174 -0.50 18.76 -0.10
CA GLU A 174 -0.11 20.12 0.34
C GLU A 174 1.10 20.05 1.27
N ALA A 175 1.06 19.18 2.29
CA ALA A 175 2.15 19.01 3.24
C ALA A 175 3.45 18.50 2.58
N LEU A 176 3.35 17.57 1.62
CA LEU A 176 4.50 17.09 0.84
C LEU A 176 5.07 18.18 -0.06
N GLN A 177 4.21 19.00 -0.67
CA GLN A 177 4.63 20.13 -1.48
C GLN A 177 5.35 21.17 -0.63
N ASP A 178 4.83 21.51 0.54
CA ASP A 178 5.49 22.39 1.51
C ASP A 178 6.85 21.84 1.95
N ALA A 179 6.93 20.53 2.23
CA ALA A 179 8.19 19.88 2.57
C ALA A 179 9.20 19.98 1.43
N LEU A 180 8.79 19.72 0.19
CA LEU A 180 9.62 19.85 -1.00
C LEU A 180 10.13 21.29 -1.18
N VAL A 181 9.24 22.27 -1.11
CA VAL A 181 9.59 23.70 -1.27
C VAL A 181 10.58 24.15 -0.21
N ARG A 182 10.37 23.77 1.06
CA ARG A 182 11.32 24.07 2.15
C ARG A 182 12.71 23.50 1.87
N ILE A 183 12.79 22.28 1.35
CA ILE A 183 14.08 21.67 0.97
C ILE A 183 14.71 22.41 -0.21
N ILE A 184 13.95 22.82 -1.23
CA ILE A 184 14.50 23.52 -2.40
C ILE A 184 15.03 24.92 -2.04
N ILE A 185 14.30 25.64 -1.19
CA ILE A 185 14.68 26.99 -0.73
C ILE A 185 15.98 26.92 0.08
N ASP A 186 16.03 26.02 1.06
CA ASP A 186 17.18 25.85 1.94
C ASP A 186 17.64 24.37 2.01
N PRO A 187 18.35 23.89 0.98
CA PRO A 187 18.72 22.47 0.88
C PRO A 187 19.68 22.00 1.96
N LEU A 188 20.58 22.90 2.39
CA LEU A 188 21.71 22.53 3.24
C LEU A 188 21.45 22.79 4.72
N THR A 189 20.46 23.60 5.08
CA THR A 189 20.12 23.83 6.48
C THR A 189 19.04 22.88 6.95
N GLU A 190 19.26 22.27 8.10
CA GLU A 190 18.30 21.41 8.76
C GLU A 190 18.47 21.53 10.28
N PRO A 191 17.45 22.06 11.00
CA PRO A 191 17.51 22.18 12.45
C PRO A 191 17.75 20.83 13.12
N GLY A 192 18.77 20.77 13.98
CA GLY A 192 19.15 19.55 14.71
C GLY A 192 20.06 18.58 13.94
N CYS A 193 20.45 18.88 12.69
CA CYS A 193 21.48 18.12 12.00
C CYS A 193 22.87 18.62 12.42
N TYR A 194 23.62 17.81 13.18
CA TYR A 194 24.90 18.21 13.80
C TYR A 194 26.04 18.50 12.81
N ASN A 195 25.89 18.21 11.50
CA ASN A 195 26.95 18.33 10.49
C ASN A 195 26.44 18.92 9.17
N ASN A 196 25.72 20.04 9.23
CA ASN A 196 25.14 20.66 8.03
C ASN A 196 26.07 21.71 7.35
N GLU A 197 27.17 22.09 8.01
CA GLU A 197 28.12 23.06 7.48
C GLU A 197 28.75 22.60 6.16
N SER A 198 28.92 23.55 5.24
CA SER A 198 29.54 23.31 3.94
C SER A 198 30.69 24.30 3.76
N CYS A 199 31.84 23.80 3.30
CA CYS A 199 32.92 24.71 2.92
C CYS A 199 32.52 25.55 1.70
N GLY A 200 33.13 26.73 1.54
CA GLY A 200 32.76 27.69 0.49
C GLY A 200 32.86 27.13 -0.94
N GLN A 201 33.71 26.13 -1.19
CA GLN A 201 33.85 25.50 -2.51
C GLN A 201 32.81 24.40 -2.79
N CYS A 202 32.34 23.71 -1.76
CA CYS A 202 31.36 22.63 -1.90
C CYS A 202 29.92 23.14 -1.80
N ALA A 203 29.67 24.23 -1.07
CA ALA A 203 28.33 24.76 -0.85
C ALA A 203 27.57 25.05 -2.16
N PRO A 204 28.13 25.76 -3.17
CA PRO A 204 27.40 26.02 -4.41
C PRO A 204 27.04 24.74 -5.17
N ARG A 205 27.97 23.76 -5.22
CA ARG A 205 27.76 22.48 -5.90
C ARG A 205 26.69 21.63 -5.22
N ARG A 206 26.68 21.60 -3.88
CA ARG A 206 25.63 20.93 -3.10
C ARG A 206 24.27 21.61 -3.28
N LEU A 207 24.20 22.94 -3.21
CA LEU A 207 22.95 23.67 -3.43
C LEU A 207 22.37 23.37 -4.81
N GLU A 208 23.19 23.45 -5.85
CA GLU A 208 22.78 23.20 -7.23
C GLU A 208 22.32 21.75 -7.42
N TYR A 209 23.10 20.78 -6.92
CA TYR A 209 22.74 19.36 -7.00
C TYR A 209 21.39 19.06 -6.34
N TRP A 210 21.15 19.55 -5.12
CA TRP A 210 19.88 19.31 -4.43
C TRP A 210 18.69 19.93 -5.17
N ARG A 211 18.83 21.18 -5.63
CA ARG A 211 17.76 21.86 -6.37
C ARG A 211 17.46 21.16 -7.69
N THR A 212 18.48 20.76 -8.43
CA THR A 212 18.32 20.05 -9.69
C THR A 212 17.72 18.65 -9.50
N ARG A 213 18.16 17.88 -8.49
CA ARG A 213 17.63 16.52 -8.23
C ARG A 213 16.19 16.53 -7.74
N LEU A 214 15.77 17.56 -7.01
CA LEU A 214 14.42 17.66 -6.44
C LEU A 214 13.48 18.55 -7.25
N ALA A 215 13.97 19.19 -8.32
CA ALA A 215 13.16 20.03 -9.18
C ALA A 215 11.98 19.23 -9.76
N PRO A 216 10.74 19.74 -9.64
CA PRO A 216 9.59 19.12 -10.30
C PRO A 216 9.77 19.10 -11.82
N ASP A 217 9.58 17.93 -12.44
CA ASP A 217 9.53 17.80 -13.90
C ASP A 217 8.09 17.91 -14.39
N ALA A 218 7.77 18.96 -15.14
CA ALA A 218 6.45 19.15 -15.73
C ALA A 218 6.06 18.04 -16.72
N LYS A 219 7.03 17.42 -17.41
CA LYS A 219 6.81 16.39 -18.43
C LYS A 219 6.63 14.99 -17.83
N SER A 220 7.18 14.75 -16.63
CA SER A 220 6.99 13.49 -15.91
C SER A 220 5.51 13.28 -15.55
N PRO A 221 4.96 12.05 -15.68
CA PRO A 221 3.63 11.71 -15.17
C PRO A 221 3.60 11.60 -13.64
N TRP A 222 4.76 11.70 -12.98
CA TRP A 222 4.92 11.62 -11.53
C TRP A 222 5.31 12.98 -10.95
N SER A 223 4.80 13.29 -9.75
CA SER A 223 5.35 14.34 -8.90
C SER A 223 6.70 13.89 -8.31
N THR A 224 7.40 14.80 -7.64
CA THR A 224 8.69 14.48 -7.01
C THR A 224 8.49 13.42 -5.93
N TRP A 225 8.93 12.20 -6.21
CA TRP A 225 8.92 11.11 -5.25
C TRP A 225 10.06 11.31 -4.24
N LEU A 226 9.82 12.18 -3.26
CA LEU A 226 10.83 12.74 -2.38
C LEU A 226 11.69 11.70 -1.67
N THR A 227 11.08 10.67 -1.07
CA THR A 227 11.83 9.59 -0.40
C THR A 227 12.72 8.79 -1.37
N ARG A 228 12.27 8.57 -2.62
CA ARG A 228 13.06 7.88 -3.64
C ARG A 228 14.22 8.75 -4.11
N GLU A 229 13.98 10.01 -4.42
CA GLU A 229 15.03 10.93 -4.88
C GLU A 229 16.13 11.10 -3.81
N LEU A 230 15.74 11.32 -2.55
CA LEU A 230 16.68 11.39 -1.43
C LEU A 230 17.48 10.08 -1.26
N ASN A 231 16.83 8.91 -1.36
CA ASN A 231 17.54 7.63 -1.34
C ASN A 231 18.54 7.45 -2.49
N GLN A 232 18.19 7.92 -3.70
CA GLN A 232 19.11 7.87 -4.83
C GLN A 232 20.30 8.80 -4.61
N MET A 233 20.08 9.98 -4.03
CA MET A 233 21.17 10.92 -3.70
C MET A 233 22.20 10.33 -2.73
N LEU A 234 21.80 9.41 -1.83
CA LEU A 234 22.75 8.68 -0.96
C LEU A 234 23.73 7.79 -1.72
N ARG A 235 23.40 7.42 -2.96
CA ARG A 235 24.14 6.45 -3.78
C ARG A 235 24.76 7.07 -5.03
N ASP A 236 24.69 8.39 -5.18
CA ASP A 236 25.26 9.11 -6.33
C ASP A 236 26.76 9.32 -6.13
N GLU A 237 27.53 8.26 -6.39
CA GLU A 237 29.00 8.28 -6.26
C GLU A 237 29.66 9.33 -7.17
N ALA A 238 29.06 9.61 -8.33
CA ALA A 238 29.56 10.59 -9.27
C ALA A 238 29.52 12.00 -8.66
N PHE A 239 28.39 12.38 -8.03
CA PHE A 239 28.30 13.65 -7.31
C PHE A 239 29.13 13.64 -6.02
N ILE A 240 29.04 12.58 -5.21
CA ILE A 240 29.74 12.45 -3.93
C ILE A 240 31.25 12.60 -4.11
N GLY A 241 31.83 12.00 -5.17
CA GLY A 241 33.25 12.09 -5.48
C GLY A 241 33.75 13.51 -5.82
N THR A 242 32.85 14.46 -6.04
CA THR A 242 33.22 15.87 -6.28
C THR A 242 33.45 16.67 -4.98
N LEU A 243 33.01 16.16 -3.83
CA LEU A 243 33.02 16.88 -2.56
C LEU A 243 34.28 16.56 -1.72
N CYS A 244 34.69 17.46 -0.83
CA CYS A 244 35.68 17.13 0.20
C CYS A 244 35.08 16.19 1.27
N SER A 245 35.93 15.51 2.04
CA SER A 245 35.54 14.52 3.06
C SER A 245 34.44 15.02 4.01
N ASP A 246 34.59 16.23 4.54
CA ASP A 246 33.66 16.78 5.53
C ASP A 246 32.31 17.11 4.89
N CYS A 247 32.33 17.61 3.65
CA CYS A 247 31.12 17.89 2.90
C CYS A 247 30.42 16.62 2.41
N VAL A 248 31.13 15.52 2.17
CA VAL A 248 30.52 14.19 1.97
C VAL A 248 29.77 13.77 3.22
N HIS A 249 30.41 13.85 4.38
CA HIS A 249 29.76 13.50 5.64
C HIS A 249 28.51 14.37 5.89
N GLY A 250 28.63 15.69 5.71
CA GLY A 250 27.50 16.59 5.87
C GLY A 250 26.38 16.37 4.85
N HIS A 251 26.71 16.06 3.59
CA HIS A 251 25.75 15.72 2.55
C HIS A 251 24.92 14.47 2.93
N LEU A 252 25.60 13.38 3.28
CA LEU A 252 24.95 12.12 3.64
C LEU A 252 24.13 12.26 4.93
N SER A 253 24.64 12.99 5.93
CA SER A 253 23.93 13.24 7.19
C SER A 253 22.66 14.07 6.97
N THR A 254 22.72 15.10 6.13
CA THR A 254 21.53 15.91 5.77
C THR A 254 20.45 15.04 5.11
N ILE A 255 20.83 14.18 4.15
CA ILE A 255 19.88 13.29 3.48
C ILE A 255 19.24 12.31 4.47
N ARG A 256 20.05 11.62 5.29
CA ARG A 256 19.54 10.65 6.28
C ARG A 256 18.59 11.29 7.27
N TRP A 257 18.90 12.50 7.73
CA TRP A 257 18.03 13.24 8.64
C TRP A 257 16.69 13.59 8.00
N ARG A 258 16.71 14.15 6.77
CA ARG A 258 15.47 14.48 6.04
C ARG A 258 14.64 13.24 5.72
N LEU A 259 15.27 12.13 5.33
CA LEU A 259 14.59 10.84 5.15
C LEU A 259 13.93 10.37 6.45
N GLY A 260 14.63 10.44 7.59
CA GLY A 260 14.09 10.09 8.89
C GLY A 260 12.89 10.95 9.29
N ARG A 261 12.98 12.27 9.08
CA ARG A 261 11.87 13.20 9.31
C ARG A 261 10.67 12.90 8.42
N LEU A 262 10.88 12.69 7.12
CA LEU A 262 9.80 12.35 6.18
C LEU A 262 9.14 11.02 6.55
N ARG A 263 9.92 10.00 6.89
CA ARG A 263 9.41 8.70 7.34
C ARG A 263 8.44 8.85 8.52
N GLY A 264 8.82 9.66 9.52
CA GLY A 264 7.95 9.90 10.68
C GLY A 264 6.78 10.83 10.41
N ALA A 265 6.91 11.78 9.48
CA ALA A 265 5.90 12.80 9.22
C ALA A 265 4.81 12.35 8.23
N ILE A 266 5.10 11.39 7.34
CA ILE A 266 4.17 10.99 6.27
C ILE A 266 2.79 10.55 6.79
N PRO A 267 2.65 9.70 7.83
CA PRO A 267 1.33 9.38 8.38
C PRO A 267 0.53 10.64 8.78
N ALA A 268 1.19 11.56 9.50
CA ALA A 268 0.57 12.81 9.95
C ALA A 268 0.20 13.75 8.79
N PHE A 269 1.00 13.77 7.70
CA PHE A 269 0.67 14.53 6.49
C PHE A 269 -0.68 14.10 5.91
N PHE A 270 -1.00 12.81 5.97
CA PHE A 270 -2.26 12.24 5.47
C PHE A 270 -3.35 12.15 6.54
N LEU A 271 -3.20 12.78 7.71
CA LEU A 271 -4.18 12.78 8.81
C LEU A 271 -4.55 11.34 9.25
N LEU A 272 -3.53 10.49 9.36
CA LEU A 272 -3.60 9.11 9.86
C LEU A 272 -3.08 9.02 11.30
#